data_AF-A0A838DNN3-F1
#
_entry.id   AF-A0A838DNN3-F1
#
_cell.length_a   1.000
_cell.length_b   1.000
_cell.length_c   1.000
_cell.angle_alpha   90.00
_cell.angle_beta   90.00
_cell.angle_gamma   90.00
#
_symmetry.space_group_name_H-M   'P 1'
#
loop_
_entity.id
_entity.type
_entity.pdbx_description
1 polymer ?
#
loop_
_entity_poly.entity_id
_entity_poly.type
_entity_poly.pdbx_seq_one_letter_code
_entity_poly.pdbx_strand_id
1 'polypeptide(L)'
;MLAGSAVSNTGATIVRGDLGVSPGTSITGFPPGNVIGRQHVADAFALQAQKDVTAAYVDAAGQACDSSLTGQDLGGKTLTSGVYCFSSSAQLTGQLTLDSQGKNGSVFIFQIGSTLTTASNSSVLLINGTNACHVFWEVGSSATVGTTSNFSGNILALASITALTGAHFNGSLYARTGAVTLDSNTVARSLCGTSPTTPTAVPSTTPTAVPSTTPTAVPSTT
;
A
#
# COMPACT_ATOMS: atom_id res chain seq x y z
N MET A 1 -8.62 -3.18 1.00
CA MET A 1 -7.75 -3.36 2.18
C MET A 1 -7.26 -4.79 2.25
N LEU A 2 -6.11 -5.04 2.87
CA LEU A 2 -5.52 -6.37 3.01
C LEU A 2 -4.86 -6.52 4.38
N ALA A 3 -4.96 -7.72 4.98
CA ALA A 3 -4.25 -8.08 6.20
C ALA A 3 -3.49 -9.40 6.06
N GLY A 4 -2.38 -9.53 6.79
CA GLY A 4 -1.59 -10.75 6.90
C GLY A 4 -2.28 -11.82 7.75
N SER A 5 -2.73 -11.43 8.94
CA SER A 5 -3.22 -12.38 9.96
C SER A 5 -4.74 -12.37 10.13
N ALA A 6 -5.36 -11.21 10.27
CA ALA A 6 -6.80 -11.08 10.49
C ALA A 6 -7.31 -9.68 10.16
N VAL A 7 -8.62 -9.58 9.91
CA VAL A 7 -9.36 -8.31 9.93
C VAL A 7 -10.42 -8.39 11.03
N SER A 8 -10.44 -7.40 11.92
CA SER A 8 -11.44 -7.32 12.99
C SER A 8 -12.11 -5.95 13.00
N ASN A 9 -13.43 -5.92 13.13
CA ASN A 9 -14.21 -4.69 13.18
C ASN A 9 -15.12 -4.63 14.41
N THR A 10 -15.26 -3.42 14.97
CA THR A 10 -16.31 -3.05 15.91
C THR A 10 -17.15 -1.91 15.30
N GLY A 11 -18.46 -1.91 15.56
CA GLY A 11 -19.36 -0.84 15.08
C GLY A 11 -19.56 -0.78 13.57
N ALA A 12 -20.21 0.29 13.11
CA ALA A 12 -20.76 0.41 11.76
C ALA A 12 -19.72 0.89 10.73
N THR A 13 -18.65 0.12 10.54
CA THR A 13 -17.65 0.42 9.51
C THR A 13 -18.18 0.23 8.10
N ILE A 14 -17.79 1.10 7.16
CA ILE A 14 -18.05 0.94 5.73
C ILE A 14 -16.72 0.84 4.98
N VAL A 15 -16.50 -0.27 4.28
CA VAL A 15 -15.37 -0.46 3.36
C VAL A 15 -15.88 -0.37 1.93
N ARG A 16 -15.46 0.63 1.18
CA ARG A 16 -15.71 0.78 -0.27
C ARG A 16 -14.51 0.27 -1.06
N GLY A 17 -14.64 -0.95 -1.56
CA GLY A 17 -13.56 -1.72 -2.18
C GLY A 17 -13.44 -3.10 -1.54
N ASP A 18 -12.55 -3.91 -2.09
CA ASP A 18 -12.37 -5.29 -1.63
C ASP A 18 -11.64 -5.36 -0.29
N LEU A 19 -11.95 -6.39 0.49
CA LEU A 19 -11.33 -6.71 1.76
C LEU A 19 -10.67 -8.08 1.63
N GLY A 20 -9.37 -8.16 1.88
CA GLY A 20 -8.62 -9.41 1.82
C GLY A 20 -7.91 -9.78 3.13
N VAL A 21 -7.72 -11.08 3.35
CA VAL A 21 -6.80 -11.62 4.35
C VAL A 21 -6.04 -12.81 3.76
N SER A 22 -4.72 -12.83 3.92
CA SER A 22 -3.86 -13.96 3.51
C SER A 22 -2.47 -13.83 4.16
N PRO A 23 -1.83 -14.90 4.65
CA PRO A 23 -2.33 -16.28 4.70
C PRO A 23 -3.36 -16.52 5.82
N GLY A 24 -3.62 -15.52 6.66
CA GLY A 24 -4.69 -15.59 7.65
C GLY A 24 -6.06 -15.84 7.03
N THR A 25 -6.99 -16.29 7.87
CA THR A 25 -8.34 -16.72 7.43
C THR A 25 -9.47 -16.03 8.18
N SER A 26 -9.15 -15.11 9.09
CA SER A 26 -10.14 -14.50 9.99
C SER A 26 -10.57 -13.12 9.51
N ILE A 27 -11.87 -12.96 9.25
CA ILE A 27 -12.56 -11.68 9.13
C ILE A 27 -13.74 -11.70 10.11
N THR A 28 -13.77 -10.77 11.06
CA THR A 28 -14.81 -10.69 12.09
C THR A 28 -15.38 -9.28 12.20
N GLY A 29 -16.66 -9.16 12.56
CA GLY A 29 -17.33 -7.86 12.74
C GLY A 29 -17.96 -7.27 11.49
N PHE A 30 -18.17 -8.09 10.45
CA PHE A 30 -18.92 -7.77 9.23
C PHE A 30 -20.05 -8.78 9.05
N PRO A 31 -21.25 -8.59 9.65
CA PRO A 31 -21.81 -7.38 10.28
C PRO A 31 -21.34 -7.09 11.74
N PRO A 32 -21.55 -5.86 12.29
CA PRO A 32 -22.31 -4.74 11.70
C PRO A 32 -21.54 -3.91 10.68
N GLY A 33 -20.24 -4.15 10.51
CA GLY A 33 -19.49 -3.57 9.39
C GLY A 33 -20.05 -4.03 8.05
N ASN A 34 -19.90 -3.20 7.02
CA ASN A 34 -20.34 -3.48 5.67
C ASN A 34 -19.19 -3.35 4.67
N VAL A 35 -19.07 -4.31 3.76
CA VAL A 35 -18.10 -4.29 2.65
C VAL A 35 -18.87 -4.09 1.35
N ILE A 36 -18.65 -2.95 0.71
CA ILE A 36 -19.12 -2.60 -0.63
C ILE A 36 -18.02 -3.01 -1.61
N GLY A 37 -17.91 -4.31 -1.84
CA GLY A 37 -16.86 -4.97 -2.59
C GLY A 37 -16.92 -6.48 -2.38
N ARG A 38 -15.83 -7.18 -2.68
CA ARG A 38 -15.68 -8.62 -2.38
C ARG A 38 -14.82 -8.84 -1.15
N GLN A 39 -15.10 -9.93 -0.44
CA GLN A 39 -14.21 -10.46 0.59
C GLN A 39 -13.39 -11.61 0.02
N HIS A 40 -12.08 -11.57 0.24
CA HIS A 40 -11.11 -12.55 -0.24
C HIS A 40 -10.37 -13.17 0.96
N VAL A 41 -10.65 -14.43 1.28
CA VAL A 41 -10.09 -15.10 2.46
C VAL A 41 -9.19 -16.24 2.02
N ALA A 42 -7.87 -16.04 2.19
CA ALA A 42 -6.83 -16.99 1.81
C ALA A 42 -6.96 -17.58 0.38
N ASP A 43 -7.56 -16.81 -0.54
CA ASP A 43 -7.73 -17.22 -1.93
C ASP A 43 -6.56 -16.72 -2.81
N ALA A 44 -6.60 -17.08 -4.09
CA ALA A 44 -5.57 -16.69 -5.05
C ALA A 44 -5.46 -15.17 -5.22
N PHE A 45 -6.56 -14.43 -5.08
CA PHE A 45 -6.57 -12.97 -5.22
C PHE A 45 -5.93 -12.30 -3.99
N ALA A 46 -6.27 -12.73 -2.78
CA ALA A 46 -5.65 -12.23 -1.54
C ALA A 46 -4.16 -12.62 -1.48
N LEU A 47 -3.79 -13.82 -1.93
CA LEU A 47 -2.40 -14.24 -2.04
C LEU A 47 -1.61 -13.38 -3.03
N GLN A 48 -2.17 -13.10 -4.21
CA GLN A 48 -1.50 -12.23 -5.18
C GLN A 48 -1.39 -10.80 -4.65
N ALA A 49 -2.45 -10.28 -4.03
CA ALA A 49 -2.42 -8.96 -3.40
C ALA A 49 -1.33 -8.85 -2.31
N GLN A 50 -1.05 -9.92 -1.54
CA GLN A 50 0.05 -9.91 -0.57
C GLN A 50 1.43 -9.79 -1.23
N LYS A 51 1.62 -10.44 -2.38
CA LYS A 51 2.86 -10.31 -3.16
C LYS A 51 3.01 -8.89 -3.71
N ASP A 52 1.94 -8.34 -4.26
CA ASP A 52 1.92 -7.00 -4.84
C ASP A 52 2.17 -5.92 -3.78
N VAL A 53 1.52 -6.04 -2.61
CA VAL A 53 1.76 -5.15 -1.45
C VAL A 53 3.20 -5.29 -0.95
N THR A 54 3.76 -6.51 -0.94
CA THR A 54 5.16 -6.72 -0.54
C THR A 54 6.12 -6.04 -1.53
N ALA A 55 5.86 -6.15 -2.83
CA ALA A 55 6.66 -5.46 -3.84
C ALA A 55 6.56 -3.93 -3.68
N ALA A 56 5.35 -3.39 -3.50
CA ALA A 56 5.14 -1.96 -3.27
C ALA A 56 5.82 -1.46 -1.99
N TYR A 57 5.78 -2.24 -0.91
CA TYR A 57 6.48 -1.92 0.35
C TYR A 57 7.99 -1.85 0.13
N VAL A 58 8.58 -2.85 -0.55
CA VAL A 58 10.02 -2.88 -0.82
C VAL A 58 10.45 -1.75 -1.77
N ASP A 59 9.64 -1.46 -2.79
CA ASP A 59 9.88 -0.35 -3.71
C ASP A 59 9.86 1.00 -2.97
N ALA A 60 8.82 1.25 -2.15
CA ALA A 60 8.72 2.47 -1.35
C ALA A 60 9.88 2.61 -0.35
N ALA A 61 10.26 1.53 0.34
CA ALA A 61 11.39 1.51 1.28
C ALA A 61 12.75 1.67 0.57
N GLY A 62 12.85 1.29 -0.71
CA GLY A 62 14.07 1.36 -1.50
C GLY A 62 14.34 2.71 -2.16
N GLN A 63 13.38 3.65 -2.13
CA GLN A 63 13.58 4.98 -2.70
C GLN A 63 14.65 5.78 -1.94
N ALA A 64 15.39 6.64 -2.65
CA ALA A 64 16.31 7.56 -2.02
C ALA A 64 15.55 8.60 -1.19
N CYS A 65 16.01 8.87 0.03
CA CYS A 65 15.40 9.89 0.87
C CYS A 65 15.79 11.30 0.39
N ASP A 66 14.79 12.14 0.13
CA ASP A 66 14.98 13.56 -0.22
C ASP A 66 15.12 14.43 1.03
N SER A 67 14.37 14.11 2.09
CA SER A 67 14.34 14.90 3.33
C SER A 67 14.11 14.05 4.56
N SER A 68 15.01 14.13 5.53
CA SER A 68 14.78 13.49 6.84
C SER A 68 13.95 14.38 7.74
N LEU A 69 12.85 13.83 8.24
CA LEU A 69 11.95 14.47 9.21
C LEU A 69 11.98 13.75 10.58
N THR A 70 13.01 12.92 10.82
CA THR A 70 13.20 12.22 12.11
C THR A 70 13.07 13.20 13.29
N GLY A 71 12.22 12.85 14.26
CA GLY A 71 12.00 13.66 15.46
C GLY A 71 11.10 14.88 15.28
N GLN A 72 10.55 15.09 14.07
CA GLN A 72 9.59 16.16 13.81
C GLN A 72 8.17 15.61 13.71
N ASP A 73 7.21 16.38 14.23
CA ASP A 73 5.78 16.12 14.01
C ASP A 73 5.37 16.60 12.60
N LEU A 74 4.54 15.83 11.90
CA LEU A 74 4.02 16.17 10.56
C LEU A 74 2.98 17.29 10.59
N GLY A 75 2.40 17.55 11.75
CA GLY A 75 1.42 18.59 12.02
C GLY A 75 1.91 19.99 11.68
N GLY A 76 1.05 20.76 11.02
CA GLY A 76 1.31 22.13 10.58
C GLY A 76 2.25 22.23 9.37
N LYS A 77 2.77 21.12 8.84
CA LYS A 77 3.64 21.13 7.67
C LYS A 77 2.85 21.19 6.38
N THR A 78 3.42 21.89 5.40
CA THR A 78 3.07 21.76 3.99
C THR A 78 4.26 21.15 3.27
N LEU A 79 4.06 19.97 2.69
CA LEU A 79 5.07 19.21 1.99
C LEU A 79 4.77 19.18 0.50
N THR A 80 5.81 19.30 -0.33
CA THR A 80 5.71 19.11 -1.78
C THR A 80 6.00 17.64 -2.14
N SER A 81 5.89 17.27 -3.41
CA SER A 81 6.24 15.90 -3.83
C SER A 81 7.68 15.55 -3.45
N GLY A 82 7.92 14.33 -2.97
CA GLY A 82 9.22 13.85 -2.54
C GLY A 82 9.14 12.66 -1.59
N VAL A 83 10.32 12.18 -1.18
CA VAL A 83 10.52 11.09 -0.23
C VAL A 83 10.96 11.65 1.12
N TYR A 84 10.12 11.44 2.14
CA TYR A 84 10.32 11.90 3.50
C TYR A 84 10.65 10.73 4.42
N CYS A 85 11.85 10.73 5.00
CA CYS A 85 12.33 9.61 5.82
C CYS A 85 12.39 9.91 7.32
N PHE A 86 12.01 8.90 8.10
CA PHE A 86 12.10 8.87 9.56
C PHE A 86 12.90 7.63 9.95
N SER A 87 14.04 7.82 10.62
CA SER A 87 14.82 6.70 11.15
C SER A 87 14.14 6.01 12.36
N SER A 88 13.12 6.66 12.92
CA SER A 88 12.31 6.19 14.04
C SER A 88 10.81 6.34 13.72
N SER A 89 9.98 6.55 14.74
CA SER A 89 8.54 6.76 14.56
C SER A 89 8.22 8.13 13.93
N ALA A 90 7.11 8.18 13.20
CA ALA A 90 6.50 9.42 12.74
C ALA A 90 5.21 9.69 13.53
N GLN A 91 4.97 10.97 13.81
CA GLN A 91 3.78 11.44 14.51
C GLN A 91 3.06 12.49 13.65
N LEU A 92 1.73 12.48 13.71
CA LEU A 92 0.89 13.50 13.08
C LEU A 92 -0.09 14.08 14.11
N THR A 93 0.20 15.29 14.58
CA THR A 93 -0.67 16.05 15.48
C THR A 93 -1.26 17.25 14.73
N GLY A 94 -2.57 17.22 14.46
CA GLY A 94 -3.24 18.25 13.66
C GLY A 94 -3.22 17.94 12.17
N GLN A 95 -2.98 18.95 11.32
CA GLN A 95 -3.08 18.82 9.86
C GLN A 95 -1.71 18.78 9.19
N LEU A 96 -1.51 17.80 8.31
CA LEU A 96 -0.46 17.77 7.29
C LEU A 96 -1.06 18.17 5.95
N THR A 97 -0.42 19.08 5.22
CA THR A 97 -0.83 19.47 3.86
C THR A 97 0.15 18.90 2.84
N LEU A 98 -0.35 18.21 1.83
CA LEU A 98 0.40 17.73 0.68
C LEU A 98 0.04 18.56 -0.55
N ASP A 99 1.04 19.21 -1.12
CA ASP A 99 0.90 20.18 -2.18
C ASP A 99 1.67 19.78 -3.43
N SER A 100 0.96 19.34 -4.46
CA SER A 100 1.53 19.05 -5.79
C SER A 100 1.93 20.31 -6.55
N GLN A 101 1.59 21.51 -6.08
CA GLN A 101 1.88 22.80 -6.71
C GLN A 101 1.36 22.87 -8.16
N GLY A 102 0.23 22.21 -8.44
CA GLY A 102 -0.34 22.10 -9.79
C GLY A 102 0.39 21.11 -10.72
N LYS A 103 1.38 20.35 -10.23
CA LYS A 103 2.15 19.39 -11.04
C LYS A 103 1.43 18.04 -11.13
N ASN A 104 1.21 17.58 -12.35
CA ASN A 104 0.69 16.24 -12.62
C ASN A 104 1.70 15.17 -12.20
N GLY A 105 1.22 14.02 -11.70
CA GLY A 105 2.09 12.90 -11.35
C GLY A 105 2.94 13.13 -10.09
N SER A 106 2.60 14.12 -9.26
CA SER A 106 3.27 14.34 -7.97
C SER A 106 3.12 13.12 -7.06
N VAL A 107 4.24 12.60 -6.54
CA VAL A 107 4.32 11.44 -5.64
C VAL A 107 4.87 11.86 -4.28
N PHE A 108 4.29 11.31 -3.22
CA PHE A 108 4.69 11.53 -1.83
C PHE A 108 4.94 10.17 -1.18
N ILE A 109 6.14 9.96 -0.68
CA ILE A 109 6.51 8.71 0.00
C ILE A 109 7.00 9.06 1.39
N PHE A 110 6.39 8.45 2.40
CA PHE A 110 6.83 8.53 3.78
C PHE A 110 7.46 7.18 4.14
N GLN A 111 8.77 7.17 4.36
CA GLN A 111 9.52 6.00 4.82
C GLN A 111 9.70 6.10 6.32
N ILE A 112 9.04 5.23 7.09
CA ILE A 112 8.98 5.33 8.55
C ILE A 112 9.61 4.09 9.16
N GLY A 113 10.81 4.21 9.74
CA GLY A 113 11.57 3.07 10.25
C GLY A 113 10.89 2.31 11.39
N SER A 114 9.92 2.93 12.09
CA SER A 114 9.15 2.30 13.16
C SER A 114 7.65 2.51 13.02
N THR A 115 7.00 3.18 13.98
CA THR A 115 5.53 3.34 14.02
C THR A 115 5.08 4.64 13.38
N LEU A 116 3.90 4.61 12.76
CA LEU A 116 3.14 5.81 12.43
C LEU A 116 2.02 5.97 13.46
N THR A 117 1.90 7.13 14.08
CA THR A 117 0.75 7.42 14.96
C THR A 117 0.17 8.79 14.64
N THR A 118 -1.15 8.88 14.58
CA THR A 118 -1.85 10.15 14.41
C THR A 118 -2.68 10.47 15.64
N ALA A 119 -2.70 11.72 16.05
CA ALA A 119 -3.58 12.19 17.11
C ALA A 119 -5.05 12.15 16.66
N SER A 120 -5.98 12.17 17.61
CA SER A 120 -7.40 12.36 17.32
C SER A 120 -7.64 13.67 16.55
N ASN A 121 -8.61 13.66 15.63
CA ASN A 121 -8.94 14.79 14.76
C ASN A 121 -7.78 15.28 13.87
N SER A 122 -6.76 14.44 13.62
CA SER A 122 -5.70 14.75 12.67
C SER A 122 -6.19 14.66 11.22
N SER A 123 -5.48 15.31 10.29
CA SER A 123 -5.82 15.24 8.87
C SER A 123 -4.61 15.25 7.95
N VAL A 124 -4.74 14.58 6.80
CA VAL A 124 -3.85 14.70 5.65
C VAL A 124 -4.64 15.36 4.51
N LEU A 125 -4.43 16.67 4.35
CA LEU A 125 -5.09 17.50 3.36
C LEU A 125 -4.31 17.46 2.04
N LEU A 126 -5.02 17.15 0.95
CA LEU A 126 -4.45 17.13 -0.39
C LEU A 126 -4.90 18.39 -1.13
N ILE A 127 -3.96 19.19 -1.63
CA ILE A 127 -4.27 20.42 -2.37
C ILE A 127 -3.63 20.45 -3.77
N ASN A 128 -4.07 21.41 -4.58
CA ASN A 128 -3.50 21.74 -5.90
C ASN A 128 -3.36 20.57 -6.87
N GLY A 129 -4.29 19.61 -6.82
CA GLY A 129 -4.33 18.44 -7.70
C GLY A 129 -3.68 17.18 -7.12
N THR A 130 -3.26 17.20 -5.86
CA THR A 130 -2.70 16.01 -5.20
C THR A 130 -3.72 14.89 -5.13
N ASN A 131 -3.33 13.69 -5.59
CA ASN A 131 -4.18 12.50 -5.58
C ASN A 131 -3.66 11.52 -4.51
N ALA A 132 -4.56 11.03 -3.65
CA ALA A 132 -4.27 10.03 -2.62
C ALA A 132 -3.65 8.74 -3.19
N CYS A 133 -3.89 8.42 -4.45
CA CYS A 133 -3.24 7.31 -5.16
C CYS A 133 -1.72 7.42 -5.24
N HIS A 134 -1.18 8.63 -5.18
CA HIS A 134 0.27 8.88 -5.27
C HIS A 134 0.88 9.19 -3.90
N VAL A 135 0.15 8.92 -2.81
CA VAL A 135 0.63 9.10 -1.44
C VAL A 135 0.82 7.73 -0.82
N PHE A 136 2.05 7.40 -0.42
CA PHE A 136 2.45 6.12 0.14
C PHE A 136 3.07 6.30 1.51
N TRP A 137 2.61 5.50 2.46
CA TRP A 137 3.11 5.47 3.83
C TRP A 137 3.71 4.10 4.08
N GLU A 138 5.01 3.97 3.87
CA GLU A 138 5.78 2.78 4.23
C GLU A 138 6.08 2.85 5.72
N VAL A 139 5.59 1.86 6.47
CA VAL A 139 5.70 1.82 7.93
C VAL A 139 6.39 0.52 8.35
N GLY A 140 7.61 0.67 8.89
CA GLY A 140 8.50 -0.40 9.32
C GLY A 140 7.97 -1.27 10.45
N SER A 141 6.91 -0.85 11.13
CA SER A 141 6.18 -1.66 12.10
C SER A 141 4.67 -1.54 11.91
N SER A 142 3.98 -0.82 12.80
CA SER A 142 2.53 -0.67 12.81
C SER A 142 2.10 0.78 12.67
N ALA A 143 0.91 0.98 12.13
CA ALA A 143 0.25 2.28 12.06
C ALA A 143 -0.96 2.34 13.00
N THR A 144 -1.11 3.46 13.70
CA THR A 144 -2.30 3.76 14.51
C THR A 144 -2.87 5.10 14.09
N VAL A 145 -4.11 5.10 13.61
CA VAL A 145 -4.80 6.31 13.17
C VAL A 145 -5.82 6.72 14.22
N GLY A 146 -5.65 7.93 14.75
CA GLY A 146 -6.44 8.51 15.83
C GLY A 146 -7.93 8.60 15.51
N THR A 147 -8.76 8.69 16.56
CA THR A 147 -10.22 8.81 16.40
C THR A 147 -10.57 10.00 15.51
N THR A 148 -11.64 9.85 14.71
CA THR A 148 -12.21 10.94 13.88
C THR A 148 -11.20 11.64 12.96
N SER A 149 -10.07 10.99 12.64
CA SER A 149 -9.04 11.55 11.75
C SER A 149 -9.44 11.38 10.28
N ASN A 150 -8.98 12.29 9.42
CA ASN A 150 -9.16 12.22 7.97
C ASN A 150 -7.81 11.90 7.31
N PHE A 151 -7.57 10.64 6.99
CA PHE A 151 -6.30 10.17 6.48
C PHE A 151 -6.34 9.95 4.96
N SER A 152 -5.33 10.47 4.26
CA SER A 152 -5.21 10.34 2.80
C SER A 152 -3.94 9.59 2.42
N GLY A 153 -4.07 8.63 1.50
CA GLY A 153 -2.96 7.82 1.00
C GLY A 153 -3.05 6.34 1.34
N ASN A 154 -2.06 5.59 0.89
CA ASN A 154 -1.98 4.14 1.02
C ASN A 154 -1.00 3.76 2.13
N ILE A 155 -1.49 3.13 3.20
CA ILE A 155 -0.66 2.64 4.30
C ILE A 155 -0.15 1.24 3.96
N LEU A 156 1.17 1.09 3.91
CA LEU A 156 1.91 -0.15 3.71
C LEU A 156 2.65 -0.47 5.02
N ALA A 157 1.95 -1.09 5.97
CA ALA A 157 2.53 -1.44 7.27
C ALA A 157 3.14 -2.85 7.24
N LEU A 158 4.35 -2.99 7.81
CA LEU A 158 4.99 -4.30 7.94
C LEU A 158 4.18 -5.23 8.86
N ALA A 159 3.73 -4.73 9.99
CA ALA A 159 2.98 -5.45 11.00
C ALA A 159 1.48 -5.14 10.91
N SER A 160 0.95 -4.31 11.79
CA SER A 160 -0.50 -4.11 11.95
C SER A 160 -0.95 -2.68 11.64
N ILE A 161 -2.25 -2.53 11.35
CA ILE A 161 -2.90 -1.23 11.24
C ILE A 161 -4.09 -1.20 12.20
N THR A 162 -4.13 -0.17 13.05
CA THR A 162 -5.25 0.08 13.96
C THR A 162 -5.89 1.42 13.59
N ALA A 163 -7.13 1.39 13.11
CA ALA A 163 -7.95 2.57 12.93
C ALA A 163 -8.85 2.73 14.16
N LEU A 164 -8.66 3.80 14.92
CA LEU A 164 -9.53 4.11 16.05
C LEU A 164 -10.88 4.65 15.57
N THR A 165 -11.81 4.74 16.52
CA THR A 165 -13.23 5.04 16.27
C THR A 165 -13.44 6.21 15.32
N GLY A 166 -14.20 5.98 14.24
CA GLY A 166 -14.67 7.06 13.37
C GLY A 166 -13.62 7.68 12.45
N ALA A 167 -12.40 7.12 12.34
CA ALA A 167 -11.44 7.57 11.34
C ALA A 167 -11.97 7.32 9.90
N HIS A 168 -11.67 8.27 9.01
CA HIS A 168 -12.01 8.27 7.59
C HIS A 168 -10.75 8.14 6.75
N PHE A 169 -10.78 7.24 5.75
CA PHE A 169 -9.66 6.98 4.87
C PHE A 169 -10.03 7.25 3.41
N ASN A 170 -9.25 8.10 2.77
CA ASN A 170 -9.18 8.22 1.32
C ASN A 170 -7.89 7.53 0.84
N GLY A 171 -7.99 6.24 0.55
CA GLY A 171 -6.86 5.39 0.21
C GLY A 171 -7.05 3.96 0.66
N SER A 172 -5.94 3.25 0.90
CA SER A 172 -5.95 1.82 1.16
C SER A 172 -5.13 1.46 2.40
N LEU A 173 -5.58 0.43 3.12
CA LEU A 173 -4.93 -0.12 4.30
C LEU A 173 -4.35 -1.49 3.96
N TYR A 174 -3.04 -1.64 4.08
CA TYR A 174 -2.32 -2.89 3.82
C TYR A 174 -1.40 -3.23 5.00
N ALA A 175 -1.79 -4.24 5.77
CA ALA A 175 -0.98 -4.82 6.84
C ALA A 175 -0.35 -6.13 6.34
N ARG A 176 0.98 -6.17 6.19
CA ARG A 176 1.66 -7.30 5.52
C ARG A 176 1.65 -8.57 6.35
N THR A 177 2.00 -8.48 7.63
CA THR A 177 2.14 -9.66 8.50
C THR A 177 1.10 -9.69 9.63
N GLY A 178 0.63 -8.53 10.05
CA GLY A 178 -0.29 -8.38 11.17
C GLY A 178 -1.75 -8.19 10.73
N ALA A 179 -2.52 -7.65 11.66
CA ALA A 179 -3.95 -7.49 11.52
C ALA A 179 -4.33 -6.07 11.09
N VAL A 180 -5.52 -5.92 10.52
CA VAL A 180 -6.20 -4.63 10.44
C VAL A 180 -7.37 -4.62 11.43
N THR A 181 -7.34 -3.68 12.37
CA THR A 181 -8.39 -3.49 13.37
C THR A 181 -9.12 -2.17 13.10
N LEU A 182 -10.45 -2.23 13.04
CA LEU A 182 -11.34 -1.13 12.68
C LEU A 182 -12.38 -0.90 13.78
N ASP A 183 -12.79 0.35 13.96
CA ASP A 183 -13.92 0.75 14.77
C ASP A 183 -14.71 1.88 14.10
N SER A 184 -15.92 1.57 13.63
CA SER A 184 -16.88 2.53 13.07
C SER A 184 -16.27 3.46 12.00
N ASN A 185 -15.39 2.92 11.15
CA ASN A 185 -14.60 3.69 10.19
C ASN A 185 -15.27 3.79 8.82
N THR A 186 -14.80 4.74 8.00
CA THR A 186 -15.06 4.71 6.55
C THR A 186 -13.76 4.54 5.80
N VAL A 187 -13.65 3.49 4.99
CA VAL A 187 -12.51 3.26 4.11
C VAL A 187 -12.97 3.37 2.67
N ALA A 188 -12.50 4.39 1.95
CA ALA A 188 -12.78 4.59 0.54
C ALA A 188 -11.48 4.51 -0.26
N ARG A 189 -11.32 3.45 -1.06
CA ARG A 189 -10.20 3.34 -1.99
C ARG A 189 -10.26 4.48 -3.00
N SER A 190 -9.16 5.21 -3.14
CA SER A 190 -8.99 6.18 -4.22
C SER A 190 -8.91 5.44 -5.55
N LEU A 191 -9.72 5.87 -6.53
CA LEU A 191 -9.64 5.32 -7.89
C LEU A 191 -8.41 5.90 -8.57
N CYS A 192 -7.36 5.10 -8.61
CA CYS A 192 -6.18 5.43 -9.40
C CYS A 192 -6.57 5.11 -10.85
N GLY A 193 -6.54 6.14 -11.72
CA GLY A 193 -6.76 5.93 -13.14
C GLY A 193 -5.86 4.80 -13.60
N THR A 194 -6.44 3.71 -14.09
CA THR A 194 -5.68 2.61 -14.64
C THR A 194 -5.03 3.11 -15.92
N SER A 195 -3.74 3.41 -15.89
CA SER A 195 -2.97 3.23 -17.13
C SER A 195 -2.93 1.72 -17.36
N PRO A 196 -3.33 1.22 -18.55
CA PRO A 196 -3.21 -0.20 -18.83
C PRO A 196 -1.74 -0.59 -18.63
N THR A 197 -1.47 -1.52 -17.72
CA THR A 197 -0.18 -2.18 -17.67
C THR A 197 -0.04 -2.97 -18.95
N THR A 198 0.67 -2.43 -19.94
CA THR A 198 1.21 -3.25 -21.02
C THR A 198 2.07 -4.31 -20.33
N PRO A 199 1.74 -5.60 -20.44
CA PRO A 199 2.57 -6.64 -19.85
C PRO A 199 3.99 -6.46 -20.39
N THR A 200 4.97 -6.37 -19.50
CA THR A 200 6.38 -6.39 -19.86
C THR A 200 6.60 -7.62 -20.74
N ALA A 201 6.97 -7.39 -22.00
CA ALA A 201 7.24 -8.49 -22.92
C ALA A 201 8.30 -9.40 -22.28
N VAL A 202 7.94 -10.66 -22.09
CA VAL A 202 8.90 -11.71 -21.73
C VAL A 202 10.00 -11.67 -22.81
N PRO A 203 11.29 -11.63 -22.45
CA PRO A 203 12.34 -11.72 -23.45
C PRO A 203 12.15 -13.03 -24.21
N SER A 204 11.89 -12.91 -25.51
CA SER A 204 11.82 -14.04 -26.42
C SER A 204 13.16 -14.76 -26.37
N THR A 205 13.18 -15.97 -25.84
CA THR A 205 14.35 -16.85 -25.93
C THR A 205 14.53 -17.18 -27.41
N THR A 206 15.53 -16.58 -28.05
CA THR A 206 15.99 -16.97 -29.38
C THR A 206 16.24 -18.48 -29.39
N PRO A 207 15.58 -19.27 -30.27
CA PRO A 207 15.87 -20.69 -30.38
C PRO A 207 17.34 -20.87 -30.75
N THR A 208 18.09 -21.59 -29.91
CA THR A 208 19.45 -22.01 -30.26
C THR A 208 19.35 -22.94 -31.46
N ALA A 209 20.03 -22.60 -32.56
CA ALA A 209 20.06 -23.42 -33.77
C ALA A 209 20.61 -24.83 -33.44
N VAL A 210 19.87 -25.85 -33.83
CA VAL A 210 20.31 -27.25 -33.77
C VAL A 210 21.48 -27.41 -34.75
N PRO A 211 22.65 -27.95 -34.34
CA PRO A 211 23.73 -28.22 -35.27
C PRO A 211 23.31 -29.28 -36.30
N SER A 212 23.44 -28.93 -37.57
CA SER A 212 23.23 -29.83 -38.71
C SER A 212 24.30 -30.92 -38.70
N THR A 213 23.88 -32.18 -38.57
CA THR A 213 24.79 -33.33 -38.69
C THR A 213 25.14 -33.55 -40.16
N THR A 214 26.41 -33.35 -40.51
CA THR A 214 26.97 -33.75 -41.82
C THR A 214 26.93 -35.28 -41.97
N PRO A 215 26.28 -35.84 -43.00
CA PRO A 215 26.35 -37.28 -43.23
C PRO A 215 27.75 -37.69 -43.68
N THR A 216 28.32 -38.69 -43.00
CA THR A 216 29.62 -39.29 -43.33
C THR A 216 29.48 -40.14 -44.59
N ALA A 217 30.38 -39.96 -45.56
CA ALA A 217 30.41 -40.73 -46.79
C ALA A 217 30.75 -42.21 -46.52
N VAL A 218 29.97 -43.11 -47.13
CA VAL A 218 30.21 -44.56 -47.13
C VAL A 218 31.31 -44.88 -48.17
N PRO A 219 32.36 -45.65 -47.81
CA PRO A 219 33.36 -46.06 -48.79
C PRO A 219 32.84 -47.20 -49.67
N SER A 220 33.07 -47.08 -50.97
CA SER A 220 32.79 -48.07 -52.00
C SER A 220 33.82 -49.21 -51.96
N THR A 221 33.37 -50.45 -51.88
CA THR A 221 34.20 -51.64 -52.10
C THR A 221 34.03 -52.15 -53.54
N THR A 222 35.16 -52.54 -54.12
CA THR A 222 35.39 -53.07 -55.47
C THR A 222 34.67 -54.40 -55.73
#